data_AF-A0A956BP99-F1
#
_entry.id   AF-A0A956BP99-F1
#
_cell.length_a   1.000
_cell.length_b   1.000
_cell.length_c   1.000
_cell.angle_alpha   90.00
_cell.angle_beta   90.00
_cell.angle_gamma   90.00
#
_symmetry.space_group_name_H-M   'P 1'
#
loop_
_entity.id
_entity.type
_entity.pdbx_description
1 polymer ?
#
loop_
_entity_poly.entity_id
_entity_poly.type
_entity_poly.pdbx_seq_one_letter_code
_entity_poly.pdbx_strand_id
1 'polypeptide(L)'
;MRTLTFNRVIGAGSFGTVYHAELRVPRGFSRQCAVKVMNATSPDQDHFRARMRDEARLLGMLADEQILGVAELVMADNRDIVV
;
A
#
# COMPACT_ATOMS: atom_id res chain seq x y z
N MET A 1 7.87 -9.43 -14.61
CA MET A 1 8.00 -8.86 -13.25
C MET A 1 7.02 -7.70 -13.12
N ARG A 2 6.41 -7.51 -11.95
CA ARG A 2 5.58 -6.32 -11.66
C ARG A 2 6.49 -5.22 -11.12
N THR A 3 6.22 -3.97 -11.47
CA THR A 3 7.03 -2.82 -11.04
C THR A 3 6.11 -1.69 -10.61
N LEU A 4 6.42 -1.07 -9.47
CA LEU A 4 5.79 0.16 -9.02
C LEU A 4 6.75 1.33 -9.26
N THR A 5 6.28 2.36 -9.95
CA THR A 5 7.03 3.61 -10.15
C THR A 5 6.33 4.71 -9.37
N PHE A 6 7.02 5.29 -8.38
CA PHE A 6 6.44 6.35 -7.54
C PHE A 6 6.61 7.71 -8.23
N ASN A 7 5.50 8.41 -8.45
CA ASN A 7 5.50 9.66 -9.21
C ASN A 7 5.57 10.89 -8.28
N ARG A 8 4.70 10.95 -7.27
CA ARG A 8 4.63 12.05 -6.31
C ARG A 8 3.95 11.63 -5.01
N VAL A 9 4.21 12.36 -3.93
CA VAL A 9 3.46 12.22 -2.67
C VAL A 9 2.06 12.83 -2.85
N ILE A 10 1.03 12.11 -2.39
CA ILE A 10 -0.37 12.58 -2.34
C ILE A 10 -0.92 12.69 -0.93
N GLY A 11 -0.23 12.13 0.06
CA GLY A 11 -0.55 12.32 1.47
C GLY A 11 0.58 11.83 2.35
N ALA A 12 0.74 12.44 3.52
CA ALA A 12 1.68 12.00 4.55
C ALA A 12 1.03 12.13 5.91
N GLY A 13 1.20 11.13 6.75
CA GLY A 13 0.65 11.10 8.10
C GLY A 13 1.51 10.28 9.05
N SER A 14 1.04 10.14 10.29
CA SER A 14 1.76 9.45 11.37
C SER A 14 2.13 8.01 11.03
N PHE A 15 1.32 7.32 10.22
CA PHE A 15 1.50 5.91 9.89
C PHE A 15 2.23 5.66 8.57
N GLY A 16 2.53 6.70 7.79
CA GLY A 16 3.26 6.54 6.53
C GLY A 16 2.94 7.60 5.50
N THR A 17 3.46 7.37 4.31
CA THR A 17 3.34 8.27 3.16
C THR A 17 2.60 7.55 2.04
N VAL A 18 1.60 8.22 1.46
CA VAL A 18 0.86 7.75 0.30
C VAL A 18 1.42 8.44 -0.95
N TYR A 19 1.81 7.62 -1.91
CA TYR A 19 2.34 8.04 -3.20
C TYR A 19 1.31 7.77 -4.30
N HIS A 20 1.21 8.67 -5.26
CA HIS A 20 0.63 8.34 -6.55
C HIS A 20 1.70 7.60 -7.37
N ALA A 21 1.36 6.41 -7.86
CA ALA A 21 2.28 5.52 -8.53
C ALA A 21 1.67 4.86 -9.76
N GLU A 22 2.53 4.40 -10.67
CA GLU A 22 2.14 3.52 -11.77
C GLU A 22 2.50 2.07 -11.42
N LEU A 23 1.51 1.17 -11.44
CA LEU A 23 1.73 -0.26 -11.37
C LEU A 23 1.79 -0.83 -12.78
N ARG A 24 2.96 -1.35 -13.16
CA ARG A 24 3.16 -2.09 -14.41
C ARG A 24 3.14 -3.58 -14.14
N VAL A 25 2.33 -4.32 -14.89
CA VAL A 25 2.26 -5.79 -14.82
C VAL A 25 2.86 -6.42 -16.09
N PRO A 26 3.20 -7.72 -16.08
CA PRO A 26 3.67 -8.42 -17.27
C PRO A 26 2.68 -8.26 -18.44
N ARG A 27 3.21 -8.28 -19.68
CA ARG A 27 2.45 -8.10 -20.93
C ARG A 27 1.97 -6.66 -21.24
N GLY A 28 2.58 -5.66 -20.60
CA GLY A 28 2.48 -4.26 -21.04
C GLY A 28 1.30 -3.47 -20.47
N PHE A 29 0.49 -4.07 -19.60
CA PHE A 29 -0.59 -3.35 -18.91
C PHE A 29 -0.03 -2.49 -17.77
N SER A 30 -0.51 -1.26 -17.66
CA SER A 30 -0.23 -0.37 -16.53
C SER A 30 -1.50 0.31 -16.04
N ARG A 31 -1.50 0.63 -14.74
CA ARG A 31 -2.57 1.39 -14.10
C ARG A 31 -2.00 2.37 -13.09
N GLN A 32 -2.68 3.49 -12.91
CA GLN A 32 -2.40 4.39 -11.78
C GLN A 32 -2.94 3.78 -10.49
N CYS A 33 -2.23 3.97 -9.39
CA CYS A 33 -2.61 3.49 -8.06
C CYS A 33 -2.09 4.42 -6.97
N ALA A 34 -2.67 4.32 -5.79
CA ALA A 34 -2.11 4.88 -4.58
C ALA A 34 -1.25 3.81 -3.90
N VAL A 35 -0.07 4.17 -3.41
CA VAL A 35 0.82 3.26 -2.68
C VAL A 35 1.10 3.88 -1.33
N LYS A 36 0.59 3.26 -0.26
CA LYS A 36 0.90 3.67 1.11
C LYS A 36 2.12 2.90 1.60
N VAL A 37 3.23 3.59 1.78
CA VAL A 37 4.44 3.06 2.39
C VAL A 37 4.41 3.39 3.87
N MET A 38 4.40 2.37 4.71
CA MET A 38 4.37 2.52 6.16
C MET A 38 5.72 3.00 6.68
N ASN A 39 5.71 3.82 7.73
CA ASN A 39 6.94 4.22 8.41
C ASN A 39 7.68 2.99 8.95
N ALA A 40 9.02 3.07 9.04
CA ALA A 40 9.77 2.06 9.77
C ALA A 40 9.31 2.11 11.23
N THR A 41 8.87 0.99 11.78
CA THR A 41 8.38 0.95 13.16
C THR A 41 9.41 0.29 14.06
N SER A 42 9.46 0.75 15.31
CA SER A 42 10.15 0.07 16.39
C SER A 42 9.37 -1.18 16.82
N PRO A 43 9.99 -2.12 17.55
CA PRO A 43 9.28 -3.27 18.13
C PRO A 43 8.07 -2.86 18.99
N ASP A 44 8.17 -1.73 19.69
CA ASP A 44 7.06 -1.20 20.51
C ASP A 44 5.81 -0.79 19.71
N GLN A 45 5.92 -0.74 18.38
CA GLN A 45 4.84 -0.37 17.46
C GLN A 45 4.32 -1.56 16.65
N ASP A 46 4.72 -2.80 16.98
CA ASP A 46 4.30 -4.00 16.25
C ASP A 46 2.77 -4.20 16.27
N HIS A 47 2.10 -3.80 17.35
CA HIS A 47 0.64 -3.86 17.42
C HIS A 47 -0.03 -2.91 16.40
N PHE A 48 0.59 -1.76 16.08
CA PHE A 48 0.09 -0.86 15.04
C PHE A 48 0.29 -1.47 13.66
N ARG A 49 1.42 -2.12 13.41
CA ARG A 49 1.65 -2.86 12.15
C ARG A 49 0.60 -3.96 11.96
N ALA A 50 0.34 -4.76 12.99
CA ALA A 50 -0.67 -5.81 12.93
C ALA A 50 -2.04 -5.26 12.53
N ARG A 51 -2.50 -4.19 13.20
CA ARG A 51 -3.77 -3.53 12.87
C ARG A 51 -3.85 -3.01 11.44
N MET A 52 -2.78 -2.40 10.95
CA MET A 52 -2.73 -1.89 9.58
C MET A 52 -2.79 -3.01 8.53
N ARG A 53 -2.14 -4.14 8.81
CA ARG A 53 -2.23 -5.34 7.96
C ARG A 53 -3.65 -5.90 7.97
N ASP A 54 -4.32 -5.90 9.11
CA ASP A 54 -5.71 -6.35 9.22
C ASP A 54 -6.67 -5.43 8.47
N GLU A 55 -6.51 -4.10 8.58
CA GLU A 55 -7.30 -3.14 7.80
C GLU A 55 -7.09 -3.33 6.29
N ALA A 56 -5.84 -3.51 5.84
CA ALA A 56 -5.54 -3.76 4.42
C ALA A 56 -6.20 -5.05 3.91
N ARG A 57 -6.21 -6.11 4.72
CA ARG A 57 -6.88 -7.39 4.38
C ARG A 57 -8.40 -7.22 4.31
N LEU A 58 -9.00 -6.56 5.30
CA LEU A 58 -10.44 -6.32 5.32
C LEU A 58 -10.87 -5.51 4.11
N LEU A 59 -10.17 -4.43 3.77
CA LEU A 59 -10.45 -3.64 2.57
C LEU A 59 -10.23 -4.42 1.27
N GLY A 60 -9.24 -5.31 1.22
CA GLY A 60 -9.02 -6.18 0.06
C GLY A 60 -10.08 -7.27 -0.12
N MET A 61 -10.85 -7.58 0.93
CA MET A 61 -11.99 -8.50 0.89
C MET A 61 -13.31 -7.82 0.52
N LEU A 62 -13.39 -6.48 0.64
CA LEU A 62 -14.59 -5.73 0.26
C LEU A 62 -14.68 -5.65 -1.26
N ALA A 63 -15.79 -6.16 -1.81
CA ALA A 63 -16.12 -6.08 -3.23
C ALA A 63 -17.25 -5.06 -3.43
N ASP A 64 -16.94 -3.78 -3.24
CA ASP A 64 -17.88 -2.67 -3.39
C ASP A 64 -17.24 -1.56 -4.23
N GLU A 65 -17.91 -1.15 -5.32
CA GLU A 65 -17.39 -0.14 -6.24
C GLU A 65 -17.31 1.27 -5.63
N GLN A 66 -18.01 1.52 -4.52
CA GLN A 66 -18.01 2.81 -3.81
C GLN A 66 -16.90 2.89 -2.75
N ILE A 67 -16.24 1.77 -2.45
CA ILE A 67 -15.16 1.70 -1.46
C ILE A 67 -13.84 1.50 -2.19
N LEU A 68 -12.81 2.27 -1.80
CA LEU A 68 -11.48 2.09 -2.35
C LEU A 68 -10.92 0.72 -1.92
N GLY A 69 -10.72 -0.17 -2.90
CA GLY A 69 -10.15 -1.48 -2.67
C GLY A 69 -8.63 -1.46 -2.45
N VAL A 70 -8.16 -2.43 -1.67
CA VAL A 70 -6.73 -2.76 -1.56
C VAL A 70 -6.43 -3.95 -2.46
N ALA A 71 -5.50 -3.77 -3.39
CA ALA A 71 -5.11 -4.83 -4.31
C ALA A 71 -4.02 -5.73 -3.73
N GLU A 72 -3.13 -5.18 -2.91
CA GLU A 72 -2.01 -5.95 -2.36
C GLU A 72 -1.44 -5.36 -1.08
N LEU A 73 -0.92 -6.25 -0.23
CA LEU A 73 -0.07 -5.92 0.90
C LEU A 73 1.29 -6.61 0.67
N VAL A 74 2.34 -5.83 0.48
CA VAL A 74 3.71 -6.33 0.25
C VAL A 74 4.66 -5.81 1.32
N MET A 75 5.75 -6.53 1.54
CA MET A 75 6.83 -6.10 2.41
C MET A 75 8.08 -5.85 1.57
N ALA A 76 8.63 -4.64 1.63
CA ALA A 76 9.88 -4.26 0.97
C ALA A 76 10.71 -3.38 1.90
N ASP A 77 12.03 -3.59 1.94
CA ASP A 77 12.96 -2.86 2.81
C ASP A 77 12.50 -2.79 4.28
N ASN A 78 11.95 -3.89 4.79
CA ASN A 78 11.38 -4.02 6.14
C ASN A 78 10.24 -3.01 6.44
N ARG A 79 9.52 -2.60 5.40
CA ARG A 79 8.33 -1.76 5.48
C ARG A 79 7.15 -2.47 4.83
N ASP A 80 6.00 -2.35 5.48
CA ASP A 80 4.74 -2.74 4.87
C ASP A 80 4.35 -1.69 3.83
N ILE A 81 3.86 -2.16 2.69
CA ILE A 81 3.40 -1.34 1.57
C ILE A 81 2.03 -1.85 1.16
N VAL A 82 1.05 -0.94 1.14
CA VAL A 82 -0.32 -1.21 0.71
C VAL A 82 -0.55 -0.56 -0.65
N VAL A 83 -1.05 -1.32 -1.61
CA VAL A 83 -1.31 -0.91 -3.01
C VAL A 83 -2.79 -1.04 -3.34
#